data_AF-A0A529MQU7-F1
#
_entry.id   AF-A0A529MQU7-F1
#
_cell.length_a   1.000
_cell.length_b   1.000
_cell.length_c   1.000
_cell.angle_alpha   90.00
_cell.angle_beta   90.00
_cell.angle_gamma   90.00
#
_symmetry.space_group_name_H-M   'P 1'
#
loop_
_entity.id
_entity.type
_entity.pdbx_description
1 polymer ?
#
loop_
_entity_poly.entity_id
_entity_poly.type
_entity_poly.pdbx_seq_one_letter_code
_entity_poly.pdbx_strand_id
1 'polypeptide(L)'
;GLDGSALECGAHWPSNHDTTIALARTGSVPNALHNNCSGKHAGFLCTCVHSGIAHRGYVKAGHAQQEMVRDAMQSVTEAAHDVDHCATDGCSIPTYAVPLKSFALGFARMATGTGFSPQRAKAAKRLLS
;
A
#
# COMPACT_ATOMS: atom_id res chain seq x y z
N GLY A 1 -0.16 16.31 -12.71
CA GLY A 1 -0.44 15.20 -11.76
C GLY A 1 -1.26 14.14 -12.45
N LEU A 2 -1.47 12.98 -11.82
CA LEU A 2 -2.37 11.93 -12.32
C LEU A 2 -3.80 12.15 -11.82
N ASP A 3 -4.79 11.62 -12.52
CA ASP A 3 -6.20 11.62 -12.11
C ASP A 3 -6.66 10.23 -11.60
N GLY A 4 -7.94 10.11 -11.24
CA GLY A 4 -8.52 8.87 -10.71
C GLY A 4 -8.45 7.66 -11.66
N SER A 5 -8.23 7.87 -12.97
CA SER A 5 -8.09 6.77 -13.95
C SER A 5 -6.75 6.03 -13.85
N ALA A 6 -5.82 6.56 -13.07
CA ALA A 6 -4.56 5.89 -12.74
C ALA A 6 -4.71 4.84 -11.62
N LEU A 7 -5.83 4.84 -10.90
CA LEU A 7 -6.06 3.86 -9.82
C LEU A 7 -6.42 2.48 -10.39
N GLU A 8 -5.75 1.45 -9.88
CA GLU A 8 -5.92 0.05 -10.28
C GLU A 8 -6.41 -0.83 -9.10
N CYS A 9 -6.97 -0.21 -8.04
CA CYS A 9 -7.49 -0.91 -6.86
C CYS A 9 -8.83 -1.61 -7.07
N GLY A 10 -9.49 -1.41 -8.22
CA GLY A 10 -10.87 -1.81 -8.44
C GLY A 10 -11.88 -0.93 -7.67
N ALA A 11 -13.15 -1.30 -7.70
CA ALA A 11 -14.22 -0.54 -7.07
C ALA A 11 -15.06 -1.44 -6.15
N HIS A 12 -15.52 -0.88 -5.04
CA HIS A 12 -16.54 -1.49 -4.19
C HIS A 12 -17.41 -0.38 -3.58
N TRP A 13 -18.60 -0.76 -3.10
CA TRP A 13 -19.46 0.18 -2.38
C TRP A 13 -18.76 0.67 -1.10
N PRO A 14 -18.96 1.95 -0.71
CA PRO A 14 -18.45 2.45 0.56
C PRO A 14 -18.89 1.56 1.74
N SER A 15 -18.00 1.34 2.70
CA SER A 15 -18.35 0.57 3.90
C SER A 15 -19.19 1.37 4.89
N ASN A 16 -19.11 2.71 4.85
CA ASN A 16 -19.94 3.60 5.64
C ASN A 16 -21.37 3.67 5.07
N HIS A 17 -22.36 3.41 5.93
CA HIS A 17 -23.77 3.32 5.53
C HIS A 17 -24.31 4.62 4.91
N ASP A 18 -24.07 5.76 5.56
CA ASP A 18 -24.54 7.06 5.09
C ASP A 18 -23.91 7.43 3.75
N THR A 19 -22.63 7.11 3.57
CA THR A 19 -21.91 7.34 2.31
C THR A 19 -22.47 6.47 1.19
N THR A 20 -22.82 5.22 1.47
CA THR A 20 -23.46 4.32 0.51
C THR A 20 -24.85 4.81 0.11
N ILE A 21 -25.68 5.23 1.06
CA ILE A 21 -26.98 5.82 0.78
C ILE A 21 -26.84 7.10 -0.05
N ALA A 22 -25.91 7.98 0.32
CA ALA A 22 -25.66 9.21 -0.40
C ALA A 22 -25.25 8.93 -1.85
N LEU A 23 -24.33 8.00 -2.09
CA LEU A 23 -23.92 7.60 -3.43
C LEU A 23 -25.10 7.02 -4.23
N ALA A 24 -25.84 6.07 -3.65
CA ALA A 24 -26.99 5.45 -4.31
C ALA A 24 -28.08 6.47 -4.67
N ARG A 25 -28.34 7.47 -3.80
CA ARG A 25 -29.32 8.53 -4.06
C ARG A 25 -29.00 9.39 -5.27
N THR A 26 -27.72 9.50 -5.66
CA THR A 26 -27.32 10.22 -6.87
C THR A 26 -27.55 9.40 -8.15
N GLY A 27 -27.93 8.12 -8.05
CA GLY A 27 -27.99 7.19 -9.19
C GLY A 27 -26.61 6.74 -9.70
N SER A 28 -25.54 7.09 -8.99
CA SER A 28 -24.17 6.75 -9.37
C SER A 28 -23.77 5.34 -8.95
N VAL A 29 -22.76 4.78 -9.62
CA VAL A 29 -22.11 3.51 -9.25
C VAL A 29 -20.74 3.77 -8.64
N PRO A 30 -20.24 2.88 -7.75
CA PRO A 30 -18.91 3.00 -7.20
C PRO A 30 -17.83 2.95 -8.29
N ASN A 31 -16.72 3.63 -8.02
CA ASN A 31 -15.52 3.62 -8.84
C ASN A 31 -14.28 3.49 -7.94
N ALA A 32 -13.07 3.54 -8.50
CA ALA A 32 -11.84 3.36 -7.75
C ALA A 32 -11.63 4.36 -6.59
N LEU A 33 -12.22 5.56 -6.66
CA LEU A 33 -12.15 6.53 -5.57
C LEU A 33 -12.96 6.11 -4.34
N HIS A 34 -13.96 5.25 -4.53
CA HIS A 34 -14.78 4.71 -3.45
C HIS A 34 -14.16 3.47 -2.80
N ASN A 35 -13.09 2.92 -3.38
CA ASN A 35 -12.35 1.82 -2.78
C ASN A 35 -11.61 2.30 -1.53
N ASN A 36 -11.70 1.55 -0.43
CA ASN A 36 -11.06 1.91 0.84
C ASN A 36 -9.52 1.93 0.75
N CYS A 37 -8.95 1.19 -0.20
CA CYS A 37 -7.52 1.15 -0.46
C CYS A 37 -7.04 2.26 -1.40
N SER A 38 -7.94 3.09 -1.95
CA SER A 38 -7.60 4.15 -2.91
C SER A 38 -6.50 5.10 -2.40
N GLY A 39 -6.47 5.42 -1.10
CA GLY A 39 -5.41 6.23 -0.50
C GLY A 39 -4.02 5.57 -0.52
N LYS A 40 -3.94 4.27 -0.19
CA LYS A 40 -2.70 3.48 -0.30
C LYS A 40 -2.20 3.44 -1.74
N HIS A 41 -3.13 3.26 -2.68
CA HIS A 41 -2.85 3.24 -4.12
C HIS A 41 -2.38 4.60 -4.65
N ALA A 42 -2.97 5.71 -4.18
CA ALA A 42 -2.48 7.05 -4.49
C ALA A 42 -1.05 7.26 -3.98
N GLY A 43 -0.69 6.68 -2.83
CA GLY A 43 0.69 6.64 -2.33
C GLY A 43 1.65 5.95 -3.31
N PHE A 44 1.28 4.77 -3.81
CA PHE A 44 2.06 4.04 -4.81
C PHE A 44 2.24 4.83 -6.12
N LEU A 45 1.18 5.47 -6.61
CA LEU A 45 1.23 6.34 -7.78
C LEU A 45 2.15 7.56 -7.55
N CYS A 46 2.10 8.15 -6.36
CA CYS A 46 2.99 9.25 -5.97
C CYS A 46 4.46 8.81 -6.01
N THR A 47 4.77 7.62 -5.47
CA THR A 47 6.12 7.05 -5.56
C THR A 47 6.54 6.82 -7.02
N CYS A 48 5.67 6.27 -7.86
CA CYS A 48 5.98 6.07 -9.27
C CYS A 48 6.34 7.40 -9.97
N VAL A 49 5.51 8.44 -9.78
CA VAL A 49 5.76 9.76 -10.36
C VAL A 49 7.04 10.39 -9.83
N HIS A 50 7.27 10.33 -8.51
CA HIS A 50 8.47 10.88 -7.87
C HIS A 50 9.75 10.20 -8.36
N SER A 51 9.70 8.88 -8.55
CA SER A 51 10.84 8.06 -8.97
C SER A 51 11.00 7.93 -10.49
N GLY A 52 10.11 8.55 -11.29
CA GLY A 52 10.14 8.44 -12.74
C GLY A 52 9.81 7.04 -13.29
N ILE A 53 9.13 6.21 -12.49
CA ILE A 53 8.74 4.84 -12.85
C ILE A 53 7.38 4.90 -13.57
N ALA A 54 7.22 4.10 -14.63
CA ALA A 54 5.92 3.95 -15.29
C ALA A 54 4.88 3.47 -14.27
N HIS A 55 3.75 4.16 -14.16
CA HIS A 55 2.76 3.83 -13.14
C HIS A 55 1.80 2.71 -13.56
N ARG A 56 1.63 2.44 -14.86
CA ARG A 56 0.66 1.45 -15.33
C ARG A 56 1.07 0.04 -14.92
N GLY A 57 0.15 -0.71 -14.31
CA GLY A 57 0.41 -2.04 -13.79
C GLY A 57 1.13 -2.06 -12.44
N TYR A 58 1.14 -0.94 -11.70
CA TYR A 58 1.81 -0.87 -10.39
C TYR A 58 1.28 -1.85 -9.35
N VAL A 59 0.11 -2.47 -9.57
CA VAL A 59 -0.45 -3.50 -8.69
C VAL A 59 0.15 -4.88 -8.95
N LYS A 60 0.89 -5.09 -10.06
CA LYS A 60 1.42 -6.41 -10.43
C LYS A 60 2.68 -6.75 -9.64
N ALA A 61 2.80 -8.02 -9.26
CA ALA A 61 4.08 -8.57 -8.80
C ALA A 61 5.16 -8.36 -9.88
N GLY A 62 6.39 -8.04 -9.46
CA GLY A 62 7.49 -7.70 -10.38
C GLY A 62 7.48 -6.27 -10.92
N HIS A 63 6.42 -5.49 -10.69
CA HIS A 63 6.47 -4.06 -10.97
C HIS A 63 7.41 -3.36 -10.00
N ALA A 64 8.28 -2.46 -10.48
CA ALA A 64 9.30 -1.79 -9.65
C ALA A 64 8.73 -1.15 -8.37
N GLN A 65 7.49 -0.65 -8.43
CA GLN A 65 6.77 -0.18 -7.24
C GLN A 65 6.53 -1.26 -6.18
N GLN A 66 6.09 -2.46 -6.57
CA GLN A 66 5.86 -3.55 -5.63
C GLN A 66 7.18 -4.15 -5.13
N GLU A 67 8.23 -4.14 -5.96
CA GLU A 67 9.59 -4.51 -5.53
C GLU A 67 10.08 -3.60 -4.40
N MET A 68 9.91 -2.28 -4.54
CA MET A 68 10.26 -1.32 -3.48
C MET A 68 9.45 -1.52 -2.19
N VAL A 69 8.16 -1.84 -2.32
CA VAL A 69 7.30 -2.16 -1.15
C VAL A 69 7.78 -3.44 -0.48
N ARG A 70 8.07 -4.49 -1.24
CA ARG A 70 8.60 -5.75 -0.72
C ARG A 70 9.91 -5.50 0.03
N ASP A 71 10.88 -4.83 -0.60
CA ASP A 71 12.19 -4.58 0.01
C ASP A 71 12.07 -3.74 1.29
N ALA A 72 11.18 -2.74 1.30
CA ALA A 72 10.90 -1.96 2.50
C ALA A 72 10.29 -2.81 3.63
N MET A 73 9.32 -3.67 3.29
CA MET A 73 8.67 -4.57 4.26
C MET A 73 9.64 -5.63 4.80
N GLN A 74 10.51 -6.20 3.97
CA GLN A 74 11.57 -7.13 4.43
C GLN A 74 12.57 -6.43 5.34
N SER A 75 12.98 -5.21 5.01
CA SER A 75 13.88 -4.42 5.85
C SER A 75 13.28 -4.12 7.23
N VAL A 76 11.96 -3.92 7.30
CA VAL A 76 11.24 -3.62 8.54
C VAL A 76 10.98 -4.87 9.37
N THR A 77 10.53 -5.95 8.74
CA THR A 77 10.05 -7.15 9.44
C THR A 77 11.13 -8.22 9.63
N GLU A 78 12.24 -8.17 8.88
CA GLU A 78 13.24 -9.24 8.80
C GLU A 78 12.65 -10.60 8.37
N ALA A 79 11.49 -10.59 7.70
CA ALA A 79 10.87 -11.80 7.16
C ALA A 79 11.10 -11.90 5.65
N ALA A 80 11.10 -13.13 5.14
CA ALA A 80 11.09 -13.39 3.70
C ALA A 80 9.74 -12.94 3.11
N HIS A 81 9.78 -12.27 1.97
CA HIS A 81 8.60 -11.85 1.20
C HIS A 81 8.75 -12.34 -0.24
N ASP A 82 8.94 -13.65 -0.39
CA ASP A 82 9.06 -14.32 -1.68
C ASP A 82 7.68 -14.73 -2.21
N VAL A 83 7.68 -15.37 -3.39
CA VAL A 83 6.46 -15.83 -4.07
C VAL A 83 5.71 -16.92 -3.30
N ASP A 84 6.41 -17.73 -2.50
CA ASP A 84 5.82 -18.82 -1.73
C ASP A 84 5.08 -18.31 -0.49
N HIS A 85 5.47 -17.12 0.00
CA HIS A 85 4.86 -16.42 1.12
C HIS A 85 4.00 -15.22 0.67
N CYS A 86 3.47 -15.25 -0.55
CA CYS A 86 2.71 -14.15 -1.16
C CYS A 86 1.31 -14.57 -1.59
N ALA A 87 0.35 -13.66 -1.46
CA ALA A 87 -0.99 -13.75 -2.04
C ALA A 87 -1.39 -12.42 -2.71
N THR A 88 -2.56 -12.40 -3.35
CA THR A 88 -3.16 -11.15 -3.86
C THR A 88 -4.19 -10.64 -2.86
N ASP A 89 -4.04 -9.39 -2.43
CA ASP A 89 -5.01 -8.69 -1.59
C ASP A 89 -6.27 -8.31 -2.38
N GLY A 90 -7.38 -8.03 -1.70
CA GLY A 90 -8.66 -7.65 -2.32
C GLY A 90 -8.61 -6.37 -3.16
N CYS A 91 -7.56 -5.57 -3.02
CA CYS A 91 -7.28 -4.39 -3.85
C CYS A 91 -6.29 -4.66 -5.01
N SER A 92 -6.02 -5.93 -5.33
CA SER A 92 -5.20 -6.41 -6.45
C SER A 92 -3.67 -6.34 -6.28
N ILE A 93 -3.15 -5.90 -5.13
CA ILE A 93 -1.70 -5.84 -4.88
C ILE A 93 -1.17 -7.13 -4.23
N PRO A 94 0.15 -7.40 -4.30
CA PRO A 94 0.79 -8.44 -3.50
C PRO A 94 0.65 -8.16 -1.99
N THR A 95 0.41 -9.22 -1.21
CA THR A 95 0.44 -9.20 0.24
C THR A 95 1.24 -10.39 0.75
N TYR A 96 2.01 -10.20 1.82
CA TYR A 96 3.00 -11.18 2.27
C TYR A 96 2.66 -11.72 3.66
N ALA A 97 2.84 -13.03 3.85
CA ALA A 97 2.77 -13.66 5.15
C ALA A 97 3.98 -13.26 5.99
N VAL A 98 3.74 -12.85 7.24
CA VAL A 98 4.81 -12.43 8.17
C VAL A 98 4.62 -13.15 9.49
N PRO A 99 5.65 -13.83 10.04
CA PRO A 99 5.58 -14.37 11.39
C PRO A 99 5.24 -13.28 12.41
N LEU A 100 4.35 -13.59 13.37
CA LEU A 100 3.88 -12.60 14.34
C LEU A 100 5.02 -11.92 15.11
N LYS A 101 6.08 -12.67 15.45
CA LYS A 101 7.29 -12.14 16.09
C LYS A 101 8.00 -11.10 15.23
N SER A 102 8.18 -11.39 13.93
CA SER A 102 8.77 -10.48 12.95
C SER A 102 7.93 -9.22 12.76
N PHE A 103 6.61 -9.37 12.76
CA PHE A 103 5.68 -8.24 12.66
C PHE A 103 5.76 -7.32 13.89
N ALA A 104 5.77 -7.90 15.10
CA ALA A 104 5.93 -7.16 16.35
C ALA A 104 7.29 -6.43 16.42
N LEU A 105 8.37 -7.10 16.00
CA LEU A 105 9.70 -6.50 15.88
C LEU A 105 9.70 -5.30 14.92
N GLY A 106 9.05 -5.45 13.76
CA GLY A 106 8.95 -4.38 12.77
C GLY A 106 8.30 -3.12 13.33
N PHE A 107 7.19 -3.25 14.06
CA PHE A 107 6.55 -2.10 14.74
C PHE A 107 7.46 -1.48 15.80
N ALA A 108 8.14 -2.29 16.62
CA ALA A 108 9.08 -1.79 17.63
C ALA A 108 10.23 -0.99 16.98
N ARG A 109 10.78 -1.46 15.86
CA ARG A 109 11.82 -0.76 15.10
C ARG A 109 11.30 0.50 14.43
N MET A 110 10.09 0.49 13.88
CA MET A 110 9.44 1.68 13.34
C MET A 110 9.25 2.76 14.42
N ALA A 111 8.76 2.39 15.60
CA ALA A 111 8.51 3.32 16.70
C ALA A 111 9.81 3.91 17.30
N THR A 112 10.88 3.12 17.37
CA THR A 112 12.13 3.54 18.03
C THR A 112 13.19 4.05 17.06
N GLY A 113 13.12 3.67 15.78
CA GLY A 113 14.18 3.83 14.79
C GLY A 113 15.39 2.90 15.01
N THR A 114 15.39 2.08 16.07
CA THR A 114 16.52 1.20 16.41
C THR A 114 16.68 0.08 15.40
N GLY A 115 17.93 -0.21 15.02
CA GLY A 115 18.25 -1.25 14.03
C GLY A 115 18.00 -0.85 12.58
N PHE A 116 17.58 0.39 12.30
CA PHE A 116 17.47 0.91 10.94
C PHE A 116 18.71 1.72 10.52
N SER A 117 18.94 1.79 9.21
CA SER A 117 19.89 2.77 8.66
C SER A 117 19.43 4.20 8.97
N PRO A 118 20.34 5.19 9.01
CA PRO A 118 19.98 6.56 9.36
C PRO A 118 18.82 7.14 8.53
N GLN A 119 18.78 6.84 7.24
CA GLN A 119 17.73 7.29 6.32
C GLN A 119 16.37 6.64 6.65
N ARG A 120 16.36 5.34 6.96
CA ARG A 120 15.13 4.60 7.30
C ARG A 120 14.61 4.98 8.69
N ALA A 121 15.49 5.18 9.67
CA ALA A 121 15.13 5.68 10.99
C ALA A 121 14.50 7.08 10.91
N LYS A 122 15.06 7.98 10.09
CA LYS A 122 14.49 9.32 9.84
C LYS A 122 13.10 9.22 9.20
N ALA A 123 12.91 8.33 8.24
CA ALA A 123 11.61 8.11 7.60
C ALA A 123 10.59 7.53 8.59
N ALA A 124 10.97 6.52 9.37
CA ALA A 124 10.12 5.91 10.39
C ALA A 124 9.66 6.93 11.44
N LYS A 125 10.60 7.74 11.97
CA LYS A 125 10.29 8.83 12.90
C LYS A 125 9.26 9.80 12.33
N ARG A 126 9.41 10.21 11.05
CA ARG A 126 8.47 11.13 10.39
C ARG A 126 7.07 10.54 10.19
N LEU A 127 6.96 9.22 10.05
CA LEU A 127 5.67 8.56 9.83
C LEU A 127 4.88 8.33 11.13
N LEU A 128 5.57 8.27 12.28
CA LEU A 128 4.96 7.97 13.58
C LEU A 128 4.90 9.16 14.54
N SER A 129 5.40 10.33 14.13
CA SER A 129 5.26 11.62 14.84
C SER A 129 4.18 12.47 14.20
#